data_AF-R1EPZ6-F1
#
_entry.id   AF-R1EPZ6-F1
#
_cell.length_a   1.000
_cell.length_b   1.000
_cell.length_c   1.000
_cell.angle_alpha   90.00
_cell.angle_beta   90.00
_cell.angle_gamma   90.00
#
_symmetry.space_group_name_H-M   'P 1'
#
loop_
_entity.id
_entity.type
_entity.pdbx_description
1 polymer ?
#
loop_
_entity_poly.entity_id
_entity_poly.type
_entity_poly.pdbx_seq_one_letter_code
_entity_poly.pdbx_strand_id
1 'polypeptide(L)'
;MNDKNPAQVQFAPRFPQKPSTPLVLIHDGGGTTFSYFTLGNLHRSVWAIHNPNFFTAAQWEGGMDAMARHYIDLIHDAGLSGPVLLGGK
;
A
#
# COMPACT_ATOMS: atom_id res chain seq x y z
N MET A 1 15.46 4.17 -5.67
CA MET A 1 14.10 4.06 -5.07
C MET A 1 14.13 2.84 -4.18
N ASN A 2 13.42 2.84 -3.05
CA ASN A 2 13.32 1.62 -2.24
C ASN A 2 12.32 0.70 -2.96
N ASP A 3 12.77 -0.40 -3.54
CA ASP A 3 11.92 -1.32 -4.32
C ASP A 3 10.95 -2.14 -3.45
N LYS A 4 10.89 -1.83 -2.15
CA LYS A 4 9.99 -2.51 -1.21
C LYS A 4 8.52 -2.25 -1.58
N ASN A 5 7.76 -3.33 -1.75
CA ASN A 5 6.32 -3.31 -1.97
C ASN A 5 5.66 -4.22 -0.91
N PRO A 6 4.75 -3.70 -0.05
CA PRO A 6 4.38 -2.30 0.10
C PRO A 6 5.49 -1.46 0.76
N ALA A 7 5.54 -0.18 0.40
CA ALA A 7 6.40 0.81 1.07
C ALA A 7 5.65 1.46 2.24
N GLN A 8 6.26 1.52 3.42
CA GLN A 8 5.69 2.30 4.53
C GLN A 8 6.00 3.78 4.33
N VAL A 9 4.97 4.59 4.08
CA VAL A 9 5.09 6.02 3.75
C VAL A 9 4.85 6.93 4.95
N GLN A 10 4.12 6.45 5.96
CA GLN A 10 4.00 7.12 7.25
C GLN A 10 4.05 6.09 8.39
N PHE A 11 4.60 6.50 9.53
CA PHE A 11 4.65 5.71 10.75
C PHE A 11 3.59 6.20 11.73
N ALA A 12 2.94 5.27 12.43
CA ALA A 12 2.10 5.64 13.56
C ALA A 12 2.91 6.39 14.63
N PRO A 13 2.27 7.27 15.42
CA PRO A 13 2.93 7.89 16.56
C PRO A 13 3.58 6.85 17.48
N ARG A 14 4.76 7.13 18.03
CA ARG A 14 5.51 6.20 18.89
C ARG A 14 4.76 5.81 20.16
N PHE A 15 3.94 6.72 20.69
CA PHE A 15 3.16 6.54 21.91
C PHE A 15 1.69 6.91 21.65
N PRO A 16 0.96 6.10 20.88
CA PRO A 16 -0.42 6.40 20.57
C PRO A 16 -1.30 6.06 21.78
N GLN A 17 -2.26 6.92 22.09
CA GLN A 17 -3.23 6.68 23.18
C GLN A 17 -4.10 5.45 22.90
N LYS A 18 -4.32 5.12 21.61
CA LYS A 18 -5.00 3.91 21.15
C LYS A 18 -4.31 3.38 19.89
N PRO A 19 -4.22 2.05 19.68
CA PRO A 19 -3.76 1.49 18.41
C PRO A 19 -4.60 2.05 17.26
N SER A 20 -3.93 2.51 16.20
CA SER A 20 -4.60 2.85 14.95
C SER A 20 -4.57 1.63 14.03
N THR A 21 -5.72 1.32 13.42
CA THR A 21 -5.76 0.42 12.25
C THR A 21 -4.74 0.91 11.22
N PRO A 22 -3.99 0.07 10.49
CA PRO A 22 -3.13 0.49 9.38
C PRO A 22 -3.95 0.76 8.09
N LEU A 23 -3.37 1.49 7.13
CA LEU A 23 -4.02 1.98 5.91
C LEU A 23 -3.11 1.58 4.78
N VAL A 24 -3.66 0.86 3.83
CA VAL A 24 -2.97 0.46 2.62
C VAL A 24 -3.57 1.25 1.48
N LEU A 25 -2.74 2.04 0.81
CA LEU A 25 -3.09 2.84 -0.36
C LEU A 25 -2.58 2.12 -1.62
N ILE A 26 -3.49 1.76 -2.51
CA ILE A 26 -3.17 1.13 -3.79
C ILE A 26 -2.93 2.24 -4.82
N HIS A 27 -1.92 2.09 -5.67
CA HIS A 27 -1.59 3.04 -6.73
C HIS A 27 -2.81 3.42 -7.61
N ASP A 28 -2.74 4.58 -8.25
CA ASP A 28 -3.72 5.03 -9.24
C ASP A 28 -3.46 4.43 -10.63
N GLY A 29 -4.20 4.86 -11.66
CA GLY A 29 -3.97 4.41 -13.04
C GLY A 29 -2.54 4.66 -13.57
N GLY A 30 -1.77 5.54 -12.93
CA GLY A 30 -0.37 5.79 -13.24
C GLY A 30 0.60 4.76 -12.65
N GLY A 31 0.16 3.87 -11.75
CA GLY A 31 0.99 2.75 -11.26
C GLY A 31 2.01 3.11 -10.16
N THR A 32 2.17 4.39 -9.81
CA THR A 32 3.16 4.85 -8.84
C THR A 32 2.53 5.21 -7.49
N THR A 33 3.35 5.27 -6.45
CA THR A 33 2.93 5.67 -5.08
C THR A 33 3.38 7.07 -4.69
N PHE A 34 3.97 7.83 -5.63
CA PHE A 34 4.61 9.11 -5.34
C PHE A 34 3.66 10.12 -4.67
N SER A 35 2.41 10.17 -5.15
CA SER A 35 1.36 11.04 -4.60
C SER A 35 1.04 10.77 -3.12
N TYR A 36 1.33 9.57 -2.61
CA TYR A 36 1.10 9.25 -1.21
C TYR A 36 2.20 9.80 -0.28
N PHE A 37 3.38 10.12 -0.81
CA PHE A 37 4.43 10.78 -0.04
C PHE A 37 4.16 12.28 0.19
N THR A 38 3.23 12.87 -0.57
CA THR A 38 2.83 14.27 -0.41
C THR A 38 1.61 14.45 0.51
N LEU A 39 1.09 13.36 1.08
CA LEU A 39 -0.02 13.44 2.03
C LEU A 39 0.43 14.10 3.34
N GLY A 40 -0.47 14.88 3.93
CA GLY A 40 -0.31 15.30 5.33
C GLY A 40 -0.28 14.10 6.29
N ASN A 41 0.15 14.35 7.53
CA ASN A 41 0.23 13.30 8.55
C ASN A 41 -1.17 12.76 8.86
N LEU A 42 -1.38 11.45 8.66
CA LEU A 42 -2.64 10.75 8.94
C LEU A 42 -2.68 10.15 10.35
N HIS A 43 -1.63 10.33 11.14
CA HIS A 43 -1.48 9.87 12.53
C HIS A 43 -1.67 8.35 12.70
N ARG A 44 -1.22 7.59 11.70
CA ARG A 44 -1.33 6.12 11.62
C ARG A 44 -0.26 5.56 10.69
N SER A 45 -0.01 4.25 10.77
CA SER A 45 0.85 3.60 9.78
C SER A 45 0.16 3.59 8.43
N VAL A 46 0.84 4.13 7.41
CA VAL A 46 0.35 4.18 6.03
C VAL A 46 1.33 3.43 5.17
N TRP A 47 0.81 2.49 4.40
CA TRP A 47 1.53 1.63 3.48
C TRP A 47 1.03 1.92 2.07
N ALA A 48 1.92 1.88 1.09
CA ALA A 48 1.62 2.18 -0.29
C ALA A 48 2.06 1.03 -1.19
N ILE A 49 1.12 0.52 -2.01
CA ILE A 49 1.38 -0.53 -3.00
C ILE A 49 1.53 0.12 -4.37
N HIS A 50 2.69 -0.02 -4.98
CA HIS A 50 2.90 0.35 -6.38
C HIS A 50 2.56 -0.82 -7.31
N ASN A 51 2.30 -0.54 -8.58
CA ASN A 51 2.11 -1.59 -9.58
C ASN A 51 3.45 -2.27 -9.88
N PRO A 52 3.68 -3.56 -9.52
CA PRO A 52 4.93 -4.24 -9.83
C PRO A 52 5.17 -4.35 -11.35
N ASN A 53 4.11 -4.30 -12.16
CA ASN A 53 4.19 -4.32 -13.62
C ASN A 53 4.33 -2.91 -14.24
N PHE A 54 4.61 -1.87 -13.45
CA PHE A 54 4.70 -0.49 -13.96
C PHE A 54 5.70 -0.35 -15.11
N PHE A 55 6.92 -0.89 -14.96
CA PHE A 55 7.95 -0.78 -16.00
C PHE A 55 7.76 -1.74 -17.17
N THR A 56 7.14 -2.89 -16.94
CA THR A 56 6.93 -3.91 -17.98
C THR A 56 5.65 -3.67 -18.77
N ALA A 57 4.71 -2.89 -18.23
CA ALA A 57 3.34 -2.76 -18.71
C ALA A 57 2.64 -4.13 -18.90
N ALA A 58 3.11 -5.15 -18.19
CA ALA A 58 2.56 -6.49 -18.30
C ALA A 58 1.12 -6.50 -17.79
N GLN A 59 0.23 -7.09 -18.59
CA GLN A 59 -1.14 -7.33 -18.17
C GLN A 59 -1.16 -8.36 -17.05
N TRP A 60 -2.11 -8.20 -16.14
CA TRP A 60 -2.40 -9.24 -15.15
C TRP A 60 -3.14 -10.38 -15.81
N GLU A 61 -2.52 -11.55 -15.89
CA GLU A 61 -3.21 -12.78 -16.29
C GLU A 61 -4.28 -13.10 -15.25
N GLY A 62 -5.55 -13.20 -15.67
CA GLY A 62 -6.70 -13.26 -14.75
C GLY A 62 -7.23 -11.89 -14.28
N GLY A 63 -6.72 -10.79 -14.85
CA GLY A 63 -7.26 -9.44 -14.69
C GLY A 63 -7.14 -8.87 -13.28
N MET A 64 -8.12 -8.05 -12.89
CA MET A 64 -8.12 -7.35 -11.61
C MET A 64 -8.11 -8.29 -10.40
N ASP A 65 -8.71 -9.47 -10.50
CA ASP A 65 -8.72 -10.43 -9.39
C ASP A 65 -7.32 -10.99 -9.12
N ALA A 66 -6.52 -11.20 -10.16
CA ALA A 66 -5.14 -11.64 -10.01
C ALA A 66 -4.27 -10.54 -9.39
N MET A 67 -4.46 -9.29 -9.81
CA MET A 67 -3.82 -8.12 -9.19
C MET A 67 -4.21 -8.00 -7.70
N ALA A 68 -5.50 -8.13 -7.38
CA ALA A 68 -6.00 -8.03 -6.01
C ALA A 68 -5.42 -9.14 -5.12
N ARG A 69 -5.38 -10.39 -5.61
CA ARG A 69 -4.74 -11.51 -4.90
C ARG A 69 -3.27 -11.22 -4.61
N HIS A 70 -2.52 -10.76 -5.60
CA HIS A 70 -1.12 -10.38 -5.41
C HIS A 70 -0.97 -9.27 -4.36
N TYR A 71 -1.83 -8.25 -4.36
CA TYR A 71 -1.77 -7.16 -3.36
C TYR A 71 -2.13 -7.63 -1.96
N ILE A 72 -3.05 -8.59 -1.82
CA ILE A 72 -3.36 -9.23 -0.53
C ILE A 72 -2.13 -9.97 0.00
N ASP A 73 -1.42 -10.72 -0.85
CA ASP A 73 -0.20 -11.43 -0.46
C ASP A 73 0.88 -10.43 0.02
N LEU A 74 1.08 -9.33 -0.71
CA LEU A 74 2.00 -8.26 -0.30
C LEU A 74 1.64 -7.64 1.07
N ILE A 75 0.35 -7.49 1.38
CA ILE A 75 -0.12 -7.00 2.69
C ILE A 75 0.24 -8.00 3.79
N HIS A 76 0.01 -9.29 3.55
CA HIS A 76 0.36 -10.36 4.49
C HIS A 76 1.87 -10.46 4.73
N ASP A 77 2.67 -10.42 3.66
CA ASP A 77 4.13 -10.50 3.73
C ASP A 77 4.76 -9.30 4.45
N ALA A 78 4.09 -8.14 4.42
CA ALA A 78 4.47 -6.97 5.21
C ALA A 78 4.17 -7.11 6.71
N GLY A 79 3.58 -8.24 7.14
CA GLY A 79 3.20 -8.52 8.52
C GLY A 79 1.93 -7.79 8.97
N LEU A 80 1.15 -7.23 8.04
CA LEU A 80 -0.13 -6.61 8.36
C LEU A 80 -1.18 -7.71 8.54
N SER A 81 -1.76 -7.77 9.74
CA SER A 81 -2.79 -8.74 10.09
C SER A 81 -3.93 -8.07 10.85
N GLY A 82 -5.12 -8.68 10.82
CA GLY A 82 -6.33 -8.12 11.40
C GLY A 82 -6.98 -7.05 10.50
N PRO A 83 -7.80 -6.15 11.09
CA PRO A 83 -8.44 -5.09 10.33
C PRO A 83 -7.44 -4.18 9.64
N VAL A 84 -7.65 -3.92 8.35
CA VAL A 84 -6.91 -2.93 7.55
C VAL A 84 -7.90 -1.97 6.91
N LEU A 85 -7.53 -0.69 6.80
CA LEU A 85 -8.25 0.23 5.93
C LEU A 85 -7.62 0.15 4.53
N LEU A 86 -8.45 0.11 3.50
CA LEU A 86 -8.02 0.17 2.10
C LEU A 86 -8.46 1.49 1.49
N GLY A 87 -7.63 2.04 0.61
CA GLY A 87 -7.95 3.24 -0.16
C GLY A 87 -7.05 3.35 -1.39
N GLY A 88 -7.26 4.41 -2.16
CA GLY A 88 -6.52 4.69 -3.37
C GLY A 88 -7.13 5.88 -4.09
N LYS A 89 -6.46 6.33 -5.16
CA LYS A 89 -6.97 7.37 -6.07
C LYS A 89 -7.17 6.78 -7.47
#